data_AF-A0A938D6T1-F1
#
_entry.id   AF-A0A938D6T1-F1
#
_cell.length_a   1.000
_cell.length_b   1.000
_cell.length_c   1.000
_cell.angle_alpha   90.00
_cell.angle_beta   90.00
_cell.angle_gamma   90.00
#
_symmetry.space_group_name_H-M   'P 1'
#
loop_
_entity.id
_entity.type
_entity.pdbx_description
1 polymer ?
#
loop_
_entity_poly.entity_id
_entity_poly.type
_entity_poly.pdbx_seq_one_letter_code
_entity_poly.pdbx_strand_id
1 'polypeptide(L)'
;MVQALIWRRQAEMPTRGRDIWGGWGLRRGLDASAILRRAVQRGKRNSRRDRMSIRGGLPCPGRAARATRAAPPKRGKIRAGRSEMSDTNQPAGQAPITIHGQYIKDMSFENPRAPQSLQLTAPPQYNLNVRCDARNLEQPGMFEVTMSIELDGKDQQGQLIFIMELAYAGVVSVGAVPQDAIGPIIGIHVPMLLFPFARAIVTAVLSQAALPPLLLQPVDFAALYQQQMAQAGNTPVGRA
;
A
#
# COMPACT_ATOMS: atom_id res chain seq x y z
N MET A 1 8.80 61.19 -14.77
CA MET A 1 7.63 61.72 -15.49
C MET A 1 6.82 60.55 -16.03
N VAL A 2 5.66 60.33 -15.41
CA VAL A 2 4.44 59.67 -15.90
C VAL A 2 4.50 58.18 -16.28
N GLN A 3 4.15 57.34 -15.30
CA GLN A 3 3.47 56.05 -15.52
C GLN A 3 2.00 56.31 -15.85
N ALA A 4 1.47 55.67 -16.90
CA ALA A 4 0.04 55.64 -17.17
C ALA A 4 -0.36 54.37 -17.95
N LEU A 5 -1.59 53.92 -17.65
CA LEU A 5 -2.46 53.05 -18.45
C LEU A 5 -2.20 51.53 -18.38
N ILE A 6 -3.01 50.83 -17.57
CA ILE A 6 -4.18 50.05 -18.03
C ILE A 6 -4.76 49.34 -16.78
N TRP A 7 -5.82 49.90 -16.19
CA TRP A 7 -6.74 49.15 -15.33
C TRP A 7 -8.10 49.86 -15.34
N ARG A 8 -9.04 49.37 -16.16
CA ARG A 8 -10.45 49.78 -16.11
C ARG A 8 -11.33 48.83 -16.91
N ARG A 9 -12.21 48.10 -16.20
CA ARG A 9 -13.49 47.46 -16.59
C ARG A 9 -13.61 46.15 -15.80
N GLN A 10 -14.68 45.79 -15.10
CA GLN A 10 -16.03 46.32 -15.00
C GLN A 10 -16.75 45.44 -13.97
N ALA A 11 -17.25 45.97 -12.85
CA ALA A 11 -18.09 45.20 -11.92
C ALA A 11 -18.97 46.12 -11.05
N GLU A 12 -20.03 46.67 -11.64
CA GLU A 12 -21.22 47.09 -10.90
C GLU A 12 -22.44 46.81 -11.80
N MET A 13 -23.33 45.93 -11.35
CA MET A 13 -24.74 45.91 -11.73
C MET A 13 -25.58 45.50 -10.51
N PRO A 14 -26.81 46.03 -10.36
CA PRO A 14 -27.51 46.15 -9.09
C PRO A 14 -28.67 45.15 -8.92
N THR A 15 -29.16 45.10 -7.69
CA THR A 15 -30.31 44.33 -7.18
C THR A 15 -31.68 44.84 -7.65
N ARG A 16 -32.54 43.93 -8.12
CA ARG A 16 -34.04 43.92 -8.17
C ARG A 16 -34.42 42.67 -8.98
N GLY A 17 -35.38 41.81 -8.67
CA GLY A 17 -36.43 41.73 -7.68
C GLY A 17 -37.51 40.81 -8.26
N ARG A 18 -38.05 39.92 -7.42
CA ARG A 18 -39.38 39.27 -7.49
C ARG A 18 -39.69 38.15 -8.50
N ASP A 19 -40.16 37.07 -7.88
CA ASP A 19 -41.40 36.32 -8.13
C ASP A 19 -41.52 35.49 -9.41
N ILE A 20 -41.36 34.16 -9.27
CA ILE A 20 -42.21 33.14 -9.90
C ILE A 20 -41.89 31.74 -9.34
N TRP A 21 -42.34 31.38 -8.13
CA TRP A 21 -42.54 29.97 -7.78
C TRP A 21 -43.66 29.86 -6.73
N GLY A 22 -44.91 29.87 -7.20
CA GLY A 22 -45.95 29.02 -6.63
C GLY A 22 -45.86 27.67 -7.37
N GLY A 23 -46.09 26.51 -6.79
CA GLY A 23 -46.62 26.14 -5.49
C GLY A 23 -47.07 24.70 -5.67
N TRP A 24 -46.48 23.76 -4.92
CA TRP A 24 -47.06 22.43 -4.71
C TRP A 24 -46.86 22.08 -3.26
N GLY A 25 -47.98 22.13 -2.53
CA GLY A 25 -48.04 21.87 -1.11
C GLY A 25 -47.95 20.39 -0.76
N LEU A 26 -47.56 20.19 0.50
CA LEU A 26 -48.23 19.32 1.46
C LEU A 26 -48.20 17.80 1.17
N ARG A 27 -47.36 17.08 1.91
CA ARG A 27 -47.86 16.07 2.87
C ARG A 27 -46.80 15.65 3.88
N ARG A 28 -47.28 15.47 5.10
CA ARG A 28 -46.57 15.15 6.34
C ARG A 28 -46.16 13.68 6.38
N GLY A 29 -45.01 13.43 7.01
CA GLY A 29 -44.81 12.34 7.97
C GLY A 29 -44.86 10.90 7.47
N LEU A 30 -43.70 10.34 7.12
CA LEU A 30 -43.43 8.94 7.42
C LEU A 30 -42.06 8.82 8.12
N ASP A 31 -42.16 8.24 9.31
CA ASP A 31 -41.09 7.88 10.24
C ASP A 31 -40.18 6.81 9.63
N ALA A 32 -38.93 7.18 9.33
CA ALA A 32 -37.91 6.30 8.76
C ALA A 32 -37.36 5.26 9.76
N SER A 33 -37.85 5.23 11.01
CA SER A 33 -37.28 4.41 12.10
C SER A 33 -37.96 3.04 12.26
N ALA A 34 -39.04 2.77 11.52
CA ALA A 34 -39.84 1.55 11.67
C ALA A 34 -39.43 0.39 10.72
N ILE A 35 -38.69 0.67 9.65
CA ILE A 35 -38.35 -0.34 8.62
C ILE A 35 -37.05 -1.11 8.96
N LEU A 36 -36.19 -0.57 9.84
CA LEU A 36 -34.89 -1.18 10.18
C LEU A 36 -34.91 -2.15 11.39
N ARG A 37 -36.09 -2.47 11.96
CA ARG A 37 -36.20 -3.41 13.11
C ARG A 37 -36.72 -4.82 12.76
N ARG A 38 -36.81 -5.19 11.47
CA ARG A 38 -37.26 -6.53 11.04
C ARG A 38 -36.20 -7.42 10.39
N ALA A 39 -34.97 -6.94 10.21
CA ALA A 39 -33.89 -7.71 9.56
C ALA A 39 -32.97 -8.50 10.52
N VAL A 40 -33.09 -8.31 11.84
CA VAL A 40 -32.18 -8.92 12.84
C VAL A 40 -32.68 -10.28 13.40
N GLN A 41 -33.86 -10.76 13.01
CA GLN A 41 -34.44 -12.01 13.52
C GLN A 41 -34.35 -13.24 12.57
N ARG A 42 -33.69 -13.14 11.40
CA ARG A 42 -33.61 -14.25 10.42
C ARG A 42 -32.23 -14.90 10.25
N GLY A 43 -31.27 -14.62 11.12
CA GLY A 43 -29.90 -15.18 11.05
C GLY A 43 -29.60 -16.35 12.02
N LYS A 44 -30.54 -16.77 12.88
CA LYS A 44 -30.30 -17.76 13.95
C LYS A 44 -30.98 -19.13 13.75
N ARG A 45 -31.16 -19.57 12.50
CA ARG A 45 -31.71 -20.90 12.18
C ARG A 45 -30.92 -21.58 11.04
N ASN A 46 -29.63 -21.85 11.24
CA ASN A 46 -29.03 -23.03 10.61
C ASN A 46 -27.68 -23.38 11.26
N SER A 47 -27.75 -24.10 12.39
CA SER A 47 -26.57 -24.67 13.04
C SER A 47 -26.98 -25.93 13.80
N ARG A 48 -27.77 -26.81 13.17
CA ARG A 48 -28.05 -28.16 13.67
C ARG A 48 -28.37 -29.06 12.47
N ARG A 49 -27.67 -30.20 12.36
CA ARG A 49 -27.57 -31.16 11.24
C ARG A 49 -26.47 -30.71 10.26
N ASP A 50 -25.30 -31.32 10.15
CA ASP A 50 -25.02 -32.75 10.12
C ASP A 50 -23.80 -33.14 10.96
N ARG A 51 -24.02 -34.06 11.89
CA ARG A 51 -22.96 -34.91 12.45
C ARG A 51 -23.49 -36.33 12.40
N MET A 52 -23.62 -36.87 11.19
CA MET A 52 -23.99 -38.26 10.98
C MET A 52 -22.72 -39.11 10.89
N SER A 53 -22.61 -39.99 11.88
CA SER A 53 -21.68 -41.11 11.98
C SER A 53 -21.58 -41.90 10.67
N ILE A 54 -20.36 -42.03 10.14
CA ILE A 54 -19.99 -43.18 9.29
C ILE A 54 -18.91 -43.96 10.04
N ARG A 55 -19.37 -44.91 10.84
CA ARG A 55 -18.63 -46.14 11.14
C ARG A 55 -18.58 -46.95 9.85
N GLY A 56 -17.39 -47.29 9.39
CA GLY A 56 -17.21 -48.11 8.19
C GLY A 56 -15.75 -48.40 7.94
N GLY A 57 -15.13 -49.16 8.83
CA GLY A 57 -13.81 -49.74 8.59
C GLY A 57 -13.91 -50.82 7.52
N LEU A 58 -13.03 -50.76 6.54
CA LEU A 58 -12.67 -51.88 5.67
C LEU A 58 -11.14 -52.00 5.62
N PRO A 59 -10.61 -53.24 5.62
CA PRO A 59 -9.20 -53.51 5.86
C PRO A 59 -8.34 -53.28 4.62
N CYS A 60 -7.14 -52.74 4.83
CA CYS A 60 -6.08 -52.68 3.84
C CYS A 60 -5.63 -54.11 3.45
N PRO A 61 -5.65 -54.50 2.17
CA PRO A 61 -5.06 -55.77 1.76
C PRO A 61 -3.54 -55.63 1.68
N GLY A 62 -2.85 -56.40 2.53
CA GLY A 62 -1.41 -56.56 2.50
C GLY A 62 -0.94 -57.16 1.18
N ARG A 63 0.02 -56.49 0.55
CA ARG A 63 0.79 -57.05 -0.57
C ARG A 63 2.22 -57.25 -0.12
N ALA A 64 2.56 -58.51 0.05
CA ALA A 64 3.91 -58.99 0.29
C ALA A 64 4.81 -58.58 -0.89
N ALA A 65 5.89 -57.85 -0.59
CA ALA A 65 7.01 -57.68 -1.50
C ALA A 65 8.31 -57.98 -0.72
N ARG A 66 8.84 -59.13 -1.08
CA ARG A 66 10.08 -59.80 -0.70
C ARG A 66 11.28 -58.85 -0.61
N ALA A 67 11.91 -58.82 0.56
CA ALA A 67 13.19 -58.19 0.79
C ALA A 67 14.31 -58.92 0.03
N THR A 68 14.96 -58.24 -0.91
CA THR A 68 16.31 -58.57 -1.37
C THR A 68 17.31 -57.85 -0.47
N ARG A 69 18.10 -58.63 0.27
CA ARG A 69 19.21 -58.14 1.11
C ARG A 69 20.30 -57.58 0.19
N ALA A 70 20.46 -56.27 0.17
CA ALA A 70 21.68 -55.62 -0.30
C ALA A 70 22.60 -55.34 0.90
N ALA A 71 23.86 -55.78 0.79
CA ALA A 71 24.88 -55.66 1.81
C ALA A 71 25.31 -54.18 2.04
N PRO A 72 25.73 -53.79 3.25
CA PRO A 72 26.19 -52.44 3.53
C PRO A 72 27.61 -52.22 2.99
N PRO A 73 27.93 -51.05 2.39
CA PRO A 73 29.30 -50.73 2.01
C PRO A 73 30.18 -50.45 3.24
N LYS A 74 31.43 -50.88 3.16
CA LYS A 74 32.44 -50.82 4.22
C LYS A 74 32.76 -49.38 4.63
N ARG A 75 32.67 -49.12 5.93
CA ARG A 75 33.01 -47.86 6.61
C ARG A 75 34.52 -47.59 6.52
N GLY A 76 34.92 -46.75 5.58
CA GLY A 76 36.27 -46.19 5.49
C GLY A 76 36.53 -45.22 6.64
N LYS A 77 37.64 -45.41 7.37
CA LYS A 77 38.12 -44.49 8.41
C LYS A 77 38.56 -43.17 7.75
N ILE A 78 37.72 -42.14 7.80
CA ILE A 78 38.14 -40.76 7.50
C ILE A 78 38.66 -40.13 8.79
N ARG A 79 39.91 -39.68 8.73
CA ARG A 79 40.65 -39.04 9.82
C ARG A 79 39.94 -37.76 10.24
N ALA A 80 39.78 -37.58 11.56
CA ALA A 80 39.26 -36.37 12.17
C ALA A 80 40.26 -35.21 11.97
N GLY A 81 40.09 -34.46 10.89
CA GLY A 81 40.56 -33.08 10.77
C GLY A 81 39.45 -32.17 11.25
N ARG A 82 39.57 -31.67 12.49
CA ARG A 82 38.68 -30.67 13.07
C ARG A 82 39.04 -29.32 12.46
N SER A 83 38.43 -28.97 11.34
CA SER A 83 38.37 -27.60 10.83
C SER A 83 37.10 -26.97 11.37
N GLU A 84 37.27 -26.01 12.27
CA GLU A 84 36.24 -25.20 12.88
C GLU A 84 35.50 -24.39 11.80
N MET A 85 34.24 -24.73 11.54
CA MET A 85 33.31 -23.89 10.80
C MET A 85 32.68 -22.92 11.80
N SER A 86 33.19 -21.68 11.81
CA SER A 86 32.52 -20.54 12.44
C SER A 86 31.35 -20.09 11.56
N ASP A 87 30.21 -20.76 11.70
CA ASP A 87 28.92 -20.22 11.26
C ASP A 87 28.45 -19.23 12.33
N THR A 88 28.87 -17.97 12.19
CA THR A 88 28.27 -16.85 12.92
C THR A 88 28.17 -15.67 11.98
N ASN A 89 27.23 -15.74 11.05
CA ASN A 89 26.67 -14.55 10.42
C ASN A 89 25.25 -14.38 10.95
N GLN A 90 25.15 -13.92 12.19
CA GLN A 90 23.91 -13.43 12.78
C GLN A 90 23.72 -12.00 12.25
N PRO A 91 22.64 -11.69 11.51
CA PRO A 91 22.46 -10.35 10.98
C PRO A 91 22.41 -9.34 12.13
N ALA A 92 23.19 -8.28 12.00
CA ALA A 92 23.33 -7.19 12.95
C ALA A 92 21.94 -6.76 13.47
N GLY A 93 21.85 -6.62 14.80
CA GLY A 93 20.61 -6.33 15.51
C GLY A 93 19.84 -5.18 14.86
N GLN A 94 18.73 -5.52 14.22
CA GLN A 94 17.75 -4.55 13.76
C GLN A 94 17.27 -3.81 15.00
N ALA A 95 17.43 -2.48 15.02
CA ALA A 95 16.87 -1.66 16.07
C ALA A 95 15.38 -2.01 16.24
N PRO A 96 14.86 -2.12 17.48
CA PRO A 96 13.46 -2.43 17.70
C PRO A 96 12.60 -1.26 17.20
N ILE A 97 12.04 -1.41 16.00
CA ILE A 97 11.04 -0.51 15.42
C ILE A 97 9.67 -1.07 15.79
N THR A 98 8.82 -0.25 16.40
CA THR A 98 7.43 -0.62 16.68
C THR A 98 6.52 0.20 15.79
N ILE A 99 5.68 -0.47 15.00
CA ILE A 99 4.67 0.18 14.15
C ILE A 99 3.38 0.29 14.97
N HIS A 100 2.92 1.51 15.24
CA HIS A 100 1.70 1.77 16.00
C HIS A 100 0.45 1.72 15.13
N GLY A 101 0.56 2.19 13.89
CA GLY A 101 -0.54 2.25 12.96
C GLY A 101 -0.06 2.53 11.55
N GLN A 102 -0.84 2.07 10.58
CA GLN A 102 -0.61 2.32 9.16
C GLN A 102 -1.95 2.72 8.54
N TYR A 103 -1.91 3.69 7.64
CA TYR A 103 -3.13 4.26 7.06
C TYR A 103 -2.85 4.94 5.73
N ILE A 104 -3.89 5.09 4.92
CA ILE A 104 -3.83 5.88 3.68
C ILE A 104 -4.13 7.32 4.05
N LYS A 105 -3.21 8.25 3.76
CA LYS A 105 -3.43 9.69 3.94
C LYS A 105 -4.23 10.26 2.79
N ASP A 106 -3.86 9.88 1.59
CA ASP A 106 -4.52 10.29 0.37
C ASP A 106 -4.40 9.18 -0.68
N MET A 107 -5.40 9.07 -1.53
CA MET A 107 -5.38 8.16 -2.68
C MET A 107 -6.29 8.72 -3.76
N SER A 108 -5.73 8.94 -4.94
CA SER A 108 -6.45 9.34 -6.14
C SER A 108 -6.22 8.30 -7.24
N PHE A 109 -7.27 8.09 -8.04
CA PHE A 109 -7.18 7.26 -9.23
C PHE A 109 -8.05 7.88 -10.31
N GLU A 110 -7.46 8.14 -11.47
CA GLU A 110 -8.13 8.75 -12.60
C GLU A 110 -7.91 7.93 -13.86
N ASN A 111 -9.00 7.71 -14.59
CA ASN A 111 -9.00 7.07 -15.90
C ASN A 111 -9.67 8.00 -16.92
N PRO A 112 -8.95 8.99 -17.47
CA PRO A 112 -9.52 10.01 -18.35
C PRO A 112 -10.07 9.45 -19.67
N ARG A 113 -9.69 8.22 -20.05
CA ARG A 113 -10.06 7.59 -21.32
C ARG A 113 -11.02 6.42 -21.15
N ALA A 114 -11.72 6.32 -20.02
CA ALA A 114 -12.75 5.30 -19.86
C ALA A 114 -13.96 5.59 -20.80
N PRO A 115 -14.52 4.57 -21.49
CA PRO A 115 -14.20 3.14 -21.45
C PRO A 115 -13.16 2.68 -22.50
N GLN A 116 -12.67 3.56 -23.38
CA GLN A 116 -11.72 3.19 -24.44
C GLN A 116 -10.42 2.60 -23.87
N SER A 117 -9.99 3.05 -22.68
CA SER A 117 -8.87 2.48 -21.93
C SER A 117 -9.04 1.01 -21.55
N LEU A 118 -10.26 0.46 -21.59
CA LEU A 118 -10.52 -0.96 -21.31
C LEU A 118 -10.25 -1.87 -22.52
N GLN A 119 -10.09 -1.30 -23.72
CA GLN A 119 -9.85 -2.05 -24.96
C GLN A 119 -8.35 -2.25 -25.25
N LEU A 120 -7.53 -2.32 -24.19
CA LEU A 120 -6.08 -2.50 -24.29
C LEU A 120 -5.74 -3.84 -24.94
N THR A 121 -5.04 -3.78 -26.07
CA THR A 121 -4.50 -4.98 -26.76
C THR A 121 -3.18 -5.46 -26.13
N ALA A 122 -2.49 -4.57 -25.40
CA ALA A 122 -1.20 -4.82 -24.78
C ALA A 122 -1.13 -4.18 -23.38
N PRO A 123 -0.27 -4.68 -22.47
CA PRO A 123 -0.05 -4.02 -21.18
C PRO A 123 0.51 -2.61 -21.39
N PRO A 124 0.07 -1.63 -20.58
CA PRO A 124 0.56 -0.26 -20.69
C PRO A 124 2.01 -0.14 -20.22
N GLN A 125 2.68 0.90 -20.67
CA GLN A 125 3.98 1.31 -20.13
C GLN A 125 3.75 2.04 -18.81
N TYR A 126 4.31 1.50 -17.74
CA TYR A 126 4.20 2.07 -16.41
C TYR A 126 5.41 2.93 -16.10
N ASN A 127 5.17 4.11 -15.56
CA ASN A 127 6.21 4.96 -15.03
C ASN A 127 5.88 5.23 -13.55
N LEU A 128 6.83 4.87 -12.70
CA LEU A 128 6.67 4.79 -11.25
C LEU A 128 7.64 5.77 -10.59
N ASN A 129 7.09 6.70 -9.83
CA ASN A 129 7.87 7.61 -9.00
C ASN A 129 7.51 7.34 -7.53
N VAL A 130 8.54 7.15 -6.70
CA VAL A 130 8.37 6.85 -5.28
C VAL A 130 9.16 7.87 -4.48
N ARG A 131 8.47 8.53 -3.55
CA ARG A 131 9.03 9.50 -2.62
C ARG A 131 8.75 9.07 -1.19
N CYS A 132 9.70 9.33 -0.30
CA CYS A 132 9.54 9.07 1.12
C CYS A 132 9.89 10.33 1.91
N ASP A 133 8.99 10.73 2.78
CA ASP A 133 9.18 11.85 3.70
C ASP A 133 8.93 11.38 5.12
N ALA A 134 9.76 11.82 6.05
CA ALA A 134 9.63 11.52 7.47
C ALA A 134 9.38 12.81 8.25
N ARG A 135 8.45 12.77 9.20
CA ARG A 135 8.17 13.86 10.13
C ARG A 135 8.22 13.36 11.57
N ASN A 136 8.72 14.22 12.45
CA ASN A 136 8.68 13.98 13.88
C ASN A 136 7.26 14.27 14.40
N LEU A 137 6.76 13.44 15.31
CA LEU A 137 5.52 13.72 16.02
C LEU A 137 5.81 14.46 17.33
N GLU A 138 4.77 15.00 17.96
CA GLU A 138 4.91 15.75 19.23
C GLU A 138 5.48 14.90 20.36
N GLN A 139 5.24 13.59 20.31
CA GLN A 139 5.77 12.64 21.28
C GLN A 139 7.23 12.30 20.95
N PRO A 140 8.13 12.32 21.95
CA PRO A 140 9.53 12.02 21.74
C PRO A 140 9.73 10.58 21.27
N GLY A 141 10.54 10.39 20.22
CA GLY A 141 10.82 9.07 19.64
C GLY A 141 9.71 8.50 18.76
N MET A 142 8.66 9.28 18.50
CA MET A 142 7.58 8.93 17.57
C MET A 142 7.75 9.68 16.25
N PHE A 143 7.59 8.95 15.16
CA PHE A 143 7.77 9.47 13.82
C PHE A 143 6.60 9.02 12.96
N GLU A 144 6.21 9.88 12.03
CA GLU A 144 5.35 9.50 10.93
C GLU A 144 6.16 9.49 9.64
N VAL A 145 6.13 8.36 8.95
CA VAL A 145 6.73 8.21 7.63
C VAL A 145 5.61 8.16 6.62
N THR A 146 5.65 9.07 5.64
CA THR A 146 4.75 9.10 4.50
C THR A 146 5.52 8.65 3.26
N MET A 147 4.99 7.66 2.57
CA MET A 147 5.48 7.17 1.28
C MET A 147 4.45 7.54 0.21
N SER A 148 4.89 8.37 -0.73
CA SER A 148 4.10 8.79 -1.88
C SER A 148 4.50 7.98 -3.10
N ILE A 149 3.52 7.33 -3.72
CA ILE A 149 3.68 6.56 -4.95
C ILE A 149 2.84 7.24 -6.02
N GLU A 150 3.51 7.71 -7.06
CA GLU A 150 2.89 8.22 -8.28
C GLU A 150 3.11 7.19 -9.38
N LEU A 151 2.02 6.79 -10.04
CA LEU A 151 2.05 5.79 -11.10
C LEU A 151 1.24 6.30 -12.29
N ASP A 152 1.92 6.50 -13.42
CA ASP A 152 1.28 6.79 -14.71
C ASP A 152 1.36 5.58 -15.64
N GLY A 153 0.24 5.32 -16.33
CA GLY A 153 0.14 4.29 -17.36
C GLY A 153 -0.11 4.89 -18.73
N LYS A 154 0.77 4.61 -19.69
CA LYS A 154 0.64 5.07 -21.08
C LYS A 154 0.47 3.91 -22.05
N ASP A 155 -0.25 4.14 -23.15
CA ASP A 155 -0.35 3.18 -24.24
C ASP A 155 0.95 3.14 -25.07
N GLN A 156 1.00 2.29 -26.10
CA GLN A 156 2.16 2.19 -26.99
C GLN A 156 2.40 3.46 -27.81
N GLN A 157 1.37 4.27 -28.00
CA GLN A 157 1.37 5.54 -28.69
C GLN A 157 1.73 6.72 -27.76
N GLY A 158 2.05 6.44 -26.49
CA GLY A 158 2.44 7.42 -25.47
C GLY A 158 1.27 8.20 -24.87
N GLN A 159 0.03 7.80 -25.12
CA GLN A 159 -1.16 8.44 -24.60
C GLN A 159 -1.44 7.97 -23.16
N LEU A 160 -1.76 8.93 -22.28
CA LEU A 160 -2.11 8.64 -20.91
C LEU A 160 -3.43 7.87 -20.81
N ILE A 161 -3.38 6.73 -20.14
CA ILE A 161 -4.51 5.83 -19.88
C ILE A 161 -5.07 6.11 -18.49
N PHE A 162 -4.19 6.11 -17.48
CA PHE A 162 -4.57 6.34 -16.09
C PHE A 162 -3.47 7.06 -15.32
N ILE A 163 -3.87 7.72 -14.24
CA ILE A 163 -3.00 8.30 -13.22
C ILE A 163 -3.44 7.71 -11.88
N MET A 164 -2.48 7.27 -11.08
CA MET A 164 -2.72 6.85 -9.70
C MET A 164 -1.71 7.56 -8.80
N GLU A 165 -2.21 8.16 -7.73
CA GLU A 165 -1.39 8.70 -6.67
C GLU A 165 -1.83 8.08 -5.34
N LEU A 166 -0.85 7.65 -4.54
CA LEU A 166 -1.08 7.02 -3.25
C LEU A 166 -0.11 7.60 -2.23
N ALA A 167 -0.63 8.27 -1.21
CA ALA A 167 0.12 8.67 -0.04
C ALA A 167 -0.19 7.70 1.11
N TYR A 168 0.72 6.76 1.36
CA TYR A 168 0.60 5.78 2.44
C TYR A 168 1.48 6.17 3.62
N ALA A 169 0.95 6.15 4.84
CA ALA A 169 1.69 6.56 6.03
C ALA A 169 1.68 5.52 7.13
N GLY A 170 2.76 5.52 7.90
CA GLY A 170 2.94 4.71 9.10
C GLY A 170 3.43 5.54 10.26
N VAL A 171 2.82 5.33 11.44
CA VAL A 171 3.33 5.87 12.71
C VAL A 171 4.20 4.81 13.36
N VAL A 172 5.44 5.19 13.67
CA VAL A 172 6.45 4.29 14.22
C VAL A 172 7.11 4.91 15.44
N SER A 173 7.46 4.09 16.42
CA SER A 173 8.43 4.45 17.44
C SER A 173 9.74 3.72 17.19
N VAL A 174 10.83 4.45 17.40
CA VAL A 174 12.18 3.90 17.36
C VAL A 174 12.66 3.74 18.80
N GLY A 175 13.15 2.54 19.14
CA GLY A 175 13.71 2.27 20.46
C GLY A 175 15.01 3.05 20.75
N ALA A 176 15.72 2.67 21.81
CA ALA A 176 16.95 3.32 22.24
C ALA A 176 18.10 3.06 21.22
N VAL A 177 18.22 3.96 20.26
CA VAL A 177 19.26 3.97 19.21
C VAL A 177 20.00 5.31 19.28
N PRO A 178 21.31 5.36 18.98
CA PRO A 178 22.03 6.63 18.84
C PRO A 178 21.35 7.56 17.83
N GLN A 179 21.29 8.85 18.12
CA GLN A 179 20.56 9.82 17.28
C GLN A 179 21.04 9.83 15.83
N ASP A 180 22.34 9.59 15.59
CA ASP A 180 22.93 9.54 14.25
C ASP A 180 22.40 8.39 13.39
N ALA A 181 21.97 7.29 14.02
CA ALA A 181 21.46 6.12 13.32
C ALA A 181 19.93 6.18 13.11
N ILE A 182 19.22 7.08 13.79
CA ILE A 182 17.76 7.22 13.68
C ILE A 182 17.36 7.64 12.25
N GLY A 183 18.07 8.61 11.67
CA GLY A 183 17.76 9.15 10.34
C GLY A 183 17.71 8.07 9.25
N PRO A 184 18.79 7.29 9.04
CA PRO A 184 18.80 6.20 8.06
C PRO A 184 17.79 5.08 8.34
N ILE A 185 17.55 4.76 9.62
CA ILE A 185 16.57 3.73 9.99
C ILE A 185 15.16 4.15 9.54
N ILE A 186 14.77 5.39 9.84
CA ILE A 186 13.46 5.91 9.46
C ILE A 186 13.38 6.11 7.95
N GLY A 187 14.45 6.58 7.31
CA GLY A 187 14.47 6.88 5.88
C GLY A 187 14.54 5.64 4.97
N ILE A 188 15.05 4.51 5.46
CA ILE A 188 15.26 3.30 4.64
C ILE A 188 14.41 2.14 5.15
N HIS A 189 14.53 1.80 6.43
CA HIS A 189 13.95 0.56 6.96
C HIS A 189 12.43 0.67 7.11
N VAL A 190 11.92 1.83 7.55
CA VAL A 190 10.48 2.01 7.72
C VAL A 190 9.74 1.96 6.37
N PRO A 191 10.16 2.66 5.30
CA PRO A 191 9.55 2.52 3.97
C PRO A 191 9.58 1.09 3.43
N MET A 192 10.66 0.33 3.67
CA MET A 192 10.71 -1.09 3.30
C MET A 192 9.60 -1.92 3.97
N LEU A 193 9.25 -1.62 5.22
CA LEU A 193 8.17 -2.31 5.93
C LEU A 193 6.78 -1.89 5.42
N LEU A 194 6.62 -0.63 4.99
CA LEU A 194 5.36 -0.10 4.48
C LEU A 194 5.09 -0.50 3.01
N PHE A 195 6.15 -0.68 2.21
CA PHE A 195 6.05 -0.92 0.76
C PHE A 195 5.17 -2.12 0.36
N PRO A 196 5.21 -3.29 1.00
CA PRO A 196 4.36 -4.42 0.63
C PRO A 196 2.86 -4.11 0.74
N PHE A 197 2.46 -3.28 1.71
CA PHE A 197 1.06 -2.88 1.91
C PHE A 197 0.62 -1.89 0.84
N ALA A 198 1.44 -0.89 0.56
CA ALA A 198 1.17 0.06 -0.53
C ALA A 198 1.11 -0.65 -1.90
N ARG A 199 2.02 -1.59 -2.16
CA ARG A 199 2.00 -2.42 -3.36
C ARG A 199 0.69 -3.20 -3.51
N ALA A 200 0.19 -3.80 -2.43
CA ALA A 200 -1.08 -4.53 -2.47
C ALA A 200 -2.26 -3.62 -2.82
N ILE A 201 -2.28 -2.39 -2.30
CA ILE A 201 -3.30 -1.38 -2.62
C ILE A 201 -3.25 -1.02 -4.11
N VAL A 202 -2.05 -0.76 -4.66
CA VAL A 202 -1.87 -0.45 -6.09
C VAL A 202 -2.41 -1.57 -6.98
N THR A 203 -2.03 -2.83 -6.71
CA THR A 203 -2.53 -3.97 -7.47
C THR A 203 -4.05 -4.11 -7.36
N ALA A 204 -4.63 -3.88 -6.18
CA ALA A 204 -6.07 -3.93 -5.97
C ALA A 204 -6.81 -2.85 -6.77
N VAL A 205 -6.34 -1.60 -6.75
CA VAL A 205 -6.95 -0.48 -7.49
C VAL A 205 -6.94 -0.74 -9.00
N LEU A 206 -5.80 -1.19 -9.55
CA LEU A 206 -5.70 -1.50 -10.99
C LEU A 206 -6.66 -2.63 -11.39
N SER A 207 -6.80 -3.64 -10.53
CA SER A 207 -7.73 -4.75 -10.76
C SER A 207 -9.19 -4.26 -10.76
N GLN A 208 -9.56 -3.35 -9.86
CA GLN A 208 -10.90 -2.74 -9.83
C GLN A 208 -11.15 -1.81 -11.02
N ALA A 209 -10.10 -1.19 -11.58
CA ALA A 209 -10.17 -0.39 -12.80
C ALA A 209 -10.26 -1.23 -14.09
N ALA A 210 -10.34 -2.57 -13.97
CA ALA A 210 -10.29 -3.52 -15.07
C ALA A 210 -9.04 -3.35 -15.97
N LEU A 211 -7.95 -2.88 -15.37
CA LEU A 211 -6.62 -2.81 -15.99
C LEU A 211 -5.80 -4.05 -15.63
N PRO A 212 -4.79 -4.40 -16.43
CA PRO A 212 -3.87 -5.48 -16.08
C PRO A 212 -3.24 -5.24 -14.69
N PRO A 213 -3.24 -6.23 -13.79
CA PRO A 213 -2.69 -6.07 -12.46
C PRO A 213 -1.17 -5.86 -12.54
N LEU A 214 -0.70 -4.75 -11.97
CA LEU A 214 0.73 -4.46 -11.85
C LEU A 214 1.26 -4.94 -10.50
N LEU A 215 2.35 -5.71 -10.54
CA LEU A 215 3.15 -6.02 -9.37
C LEU A 215 4.38 -5.11 -9.36
N LEU A 216 4.42 -4.19 -8.41
CA LEU A 216 5.58 -3.30 -8.24
C LEU A 216 6.81 -4.11 -7.83
N GLN A 217 7.92 -3.85 -8.53
CA GLN A 217 9.23 -4.39 -8.16
C GLN A 217 9.71 -3.73 -6.86
N PRO A 218 10.48 -4.44 -6.03
CA PRO A 218 11.12 -3.84 -4.86
C PRO A 218 11.96 -2.63 -5.25
N VAL A 219 11.79 -1.52 -4.53
CA VAL A 219 12.54 -0.27 -4.73
C VAL A 219 13.75 -0.24 -3.79
N ASP A 220 14.87 0.29 -4.26
CA ASP A 220 16.04 0.54 -3.42
C ASP A 220 15.89 1.86 -2.64
N PHE A 221 15.39 1.75 -1.41
CA PHE A 221 15.20 2.90 -0.52
C PHE A 221 16.51 3.49 -0.01
N ALA A 222 17.63 2.74 -0.03
CA ALA A 222 18.93 3.29 0.38
C ALA A 222 19.42 4.32 -0.64
N ALA A 223 19.27 4.01 -1.94
CA ALA A 223 19.59 4.95 -3.01
C ALA A 223 18.69 6.20 -2.96
N LEU A 224 17.38 6.03 -2.73
CA LEU A 224 16.44 7.16 -2.60
C LEU A 224 16.79 8.07 -1.41
N TYR A 225 17.15 7.49 -0.26
CA TYR A 225 17.57 8.24 0.91
C TYR A 225 18.84 9.06 0.64
N GLN A 226 19.83 8.47 -0.03
CA GLN A 226 21.05 9.18 -0.42
C GLN A 226 20.75 10.35 -1.37
N GLN A 227 19.85 10.15 -2.35
CA GLN A 227 19.41 11.22 -3.25
C GLN A 227 18.72 12.36 -2.47
N GLN A 228 17.87 12.03 -1.49
CA GLN A 228 17.20 13.02 -0.65
C GLN A 228 18.20 13.82 0.21
N MET A 229 19.20 13.15 0.80
CA MET A 229 20.27 13.81 1.57
C MET A 229 21.13 14.72 0.71
N ALA A 230 21.46 14.30 -0.52
CA ALA A 230 22.20 15.14 -1.47
C ALA A 230 21.41 16.39 -1.87
N GLN A 231 20.09 16.27 -2.04
CA GLN A 231 19.22 17.41 -2.34
C GLN A 231 19.08 18.36 -1.14
N ALA A 232 18.94 17.81 0.08
CA ALA A 232 18.86 18.61 1.30
C ALA A 232 20.15 19.42 1.56
N GLY A 233 21.32 18.83 1.29
CA GLY A 233 22.62 19.49 1.41
C GLY A 233 22.93 20.53 0.33
N ASN A 234 22.19 20.53 -0.80
CA ASN A 234 22.41 21.42 -1.93
C ASN A 234 21.41 22.58 -2.01
N THR A 235 20.66 22.88 -0.94
CA THR A 235 19.87 24.12 -0.86
C THR A 235 20.86 25.28 -0.81
N PRO A 236 21.01 26.10 -1.87
CA PRO A 236 21.93 27.22 -1.85
C PRO A 236 21.36 28.23 -0.87
N VAL A 237 22.01 28.38 0.29
CA VAL A 237 21.79 29.51 1.18
C VAL A 237 22.04 30.75 0.34
N GLY A 238 20.96 31.46 -0.01
CA GLY A 238 21.00 32.62 -0.88
C GLY A 238 22.04 33.61 -0.38
N ARG A 239 23.02 33.92 -1.23
CA ARG A 239 23.89 35.08 -1.05
C ARG A 239 23.00 36.32 -1.09
N ALA A 240 22.95 37.01 0.06
CA ALA A 240 22.44 38.37 0.18
C ALA A 240 23.31 39.37 -0.60
#